data_AF-A0A7S2LJG5-F1
#
_entry.id   AF-A0A7S2LJG5-F1
#
_cell.length_a   1.000
_cell.length_b   1.000
_cell.length_c   1.000
_cell.angle_alpha   90.00
_cell.angle_beta   90.00
_cell.angle_gamma   90.00
#
_symmetry.space_group_name_H-M   'P 1'
#
loop_
_entity.id
_entity.type
_entity.pdbx_description
1 polymer ?
#
loop_
_entity_poly.entity_id
_entity_poly.type
_entity_poly.pdbx_seq_one_letter_code
_entity_poly.pdbx_strand_id
1 'polypeptide(L)'
;AGAAHRGGSKESRGSKEEPAAPPPPEPVRLEDLPAYVEKIEGVVFDMLLTEWRELEGDFLTSTQELFQWQRAEQAEFSGGLHGIQSRFVKFLQRPDDKQREIDAFVQRFNDFSEEYPEMRKQDETKAELHQRVDDLQVKLQGMVESARAKSLDLLRETEESGWVEAHVDVVAAQVQHLVRLEVKRYHAASQLLSDFYFAAMGAGLPEAKPSPPTINALDGQEEQQAEVPDPKAKAKAKAKAK
;
A
#
# COMPACT_ATOMS: atom_id res chain seq x y z
N ALA A 1 81.99 19.25 -52.91
CA ALA A 1 80.77 19.74 -53.59
C ALA A 1 79.84 18.54 -53.71
N GLY A 2 78.81 18.38 -52.91
CA GLY A 2 77.58 19.20 -52.89
C GLY A 2 76.44 18.31 -53.44
N ALA A 3 75.27 18.32 -52.77
CA ALA A 3 74.04 17.56 -53.03
C ALA A 3 74.04 16.09 -52.51
N ALA A 4 73.29 15.71 -51.48
CA ALA A 4 71.82 15.67 -51.32
C ALA A 4 71.13 14.61 -52.20
N HIS A 5 70.81 13.43 -51.65
CA HIS A 5 69.42 13.02 -51.40
C HIS A 5 69.36 11.65 -50.69
N ARG A 6 68.88 11.67 -49.44
CA ARG A 6 68.48 10.50 -48.67
C ARG A 6 66.98 10.30 -48.94
N GLY A 7 66.64 9.46 -49.90
CA GLY A 7 65.25 9.09 -50.21
C GLY A 7 64.77 7.98 -49.28
N GLY A 8 64.14 8.34 -48.17
CA GLY A 8 63.37 7.41 -47.35
C GLY A 8 61.93 7.33 -47.85
N SER A 9 61.56 6.24 -48.52
CA SER A 9 60.15 5.85 -48.67
C SER A 9 59.72 5.14 -47.39
N LYS A 10 58.90 5.82 -46.58
CA LYS A 10 58.05 5.17 -45.58
C LYS A 10 56.61 5.49 -45.92
N GLU A 11 55.88 4.43 -46.27
CA GLU A 11 54.44 4.38 -46.34
C GLU A 11 53.81 5.03 -45.09
N SER A 12 53.09 6.12 -45.29
CA SER A 12 52.13 6.62 -44.29
C SER A 12 50.74 6.16 -44.71
N ARG A 13 50.37 5.00 -44.17
CA ARG A 13 49.03 4.43 -44.09
C ARG A 13 48.03 5.51 -43.66
N GLY A 14 47.08 5.83 -44.55
CA GLY A 14 45.99 6.75 -44.27
C GLY A 14 45.14 6.24 -43.10
N SER A 15 45.19 6.97 -41.99
CA SER A 15 44.23 6.86 -40.91
C SER A 15 42.94 7.55 -41.36
N LYS A 16 41.91 6.74 -41.60
CA LYS A 16 40.56 7.19 -41.88
C LYS A 16 40.01 7.82 -40.60
N GLU A 17 39.87 9.15 -40.58
CA GLU A 17 39.18 9.88 -39.51
C GLU A 17 37.73 9.39 -39.43
N GLU A 18 37.42 8.74 -38.32
CA GLU A 18 36.06 8.43 -37.87
C GLU A 18 35.49 9.73 -37.26
N PRO A 19 34.26 10.16 -37.62
CA PRO A 19 33.74 11.45 -37.16
C PRO A 19 33.56 11.40 -35.64
N ALA A 20 34.31 12.23 -34.93
CA ALA A 20 34.24 12.38 -33.49
C ALA A 20 32.80 12.73 -33.07
N ALA A 21 32.25 11.94 -32.14
CA ALA A 21 31.03 12.29 -31.44
C ALA A 21 31.17 13.70 -30.84
N PRO A 22 30.13 14.55 -30.89
CA PRO A 22 30.21 15.88 -30.30
C PRO A 22 30.64 15.77 -28.84
N PRO A 23 31.58 16.61 -28.38
CA PRO A 23 32.08 16.56 -27.02
C PRO A 23 30.89 16.70 -26.05
N PRO A 24 30.87 15.93 -24.95
CA PRO A 24 29.83 16.05 -23.95
C PRO A 24 29.77 17.52 -23.49
N PRO A 25 28.56 18.14 -23.44
CA PRO A 25 28.43 19.55 -23.09
C PRO A 25 29.06 19.80 -21.72
N GLU A 26 29.88 20.85 -21.64
CA GLU A 26 30.54 21.23 -20.38
C GLU A 26 29.47 21.66 -19.35
N PRO A 27 29.54 21.19 -18.10
CA PRO A 27 28.55 21.54 -17.09
C PRO A 27 28.61 23.04 -16.80
N VAL A 28 27.50 23.75 -17.04
CA VAL A 28 27.34 25.16 -16.72
C VAL A 28 27.51 25.36 -15.21
N ARG A 29 28.44 26.23 -14.80
CA ARG A 29 28.61 26.59 -13.39
C ARG A 29 27.42 27.43 -12.93
N LEU A 30 26.95 27.21 -11.70
CA LEU A 30 25.80 27.94 -11.12
C LEU A 30 25.99 29.48 -11.14
N GLU A 31 27.23 29.95 -11.14
CA GLU A 31 27.59 31.37 -11.17
C GLU A 31 27.29 32.03 -12.52
N ASP A 32 27.35 31.25 -13.62
CA ASP A 32 27.16 31.75 -14.98
C ASP A 32 25.70 31.60 -15.48
N LEU A 33 24.87 30.88 -14.72
CA LEU A 33 23.47 30.56 -15.03
C LEU A 33 22.63 31.79 -15.44
N PRO A 34 22.72 32.96 -14.76
CA PRO A 34 21.92 34.14 -15.12
C PRO A 34 22.19 34.62 -16.56
N ALA A 35 23.45 34.55 -17.02
CA ALA A 35 23.83 34.96 -18.37
C ALA A 35 23.39 33.97 -19.46
N TYR A 36 23.09 32.73 -19.09
CA TYR A 36 22.49 31.74 -19.98
C TYR A 36 20.96 31.84 -20.01
N VAL A 37 20.33 32.20 -18.88
CA VAL A 37 18.87 32.44 -18.81
C VAL A 37 18.45 33.63 -19.68
N GLU A 38 19.24 34.70 -19.74
CA GLU A 38 18.99 35.84 -20.63
C GLU A 38 19.04 35.46 -22.12
N LYS A 39 19.66 34.35 -22.48
CA LYS A 39 19.76 33.83 -23.86
C LYS A 39 18.63 32.89 -24.23
N ILE A 40 17.80 32.46 -23.28
CA ILE A 40 16.66 31.58 -23.54
C ILE A 40 15.58 32.39 -24.27
N GLU A 41 15.01 31.81 -25.33
CA GLU A 41 13.87 32.42 -26.02
C GLU A 41 12.66 32.51 -25.08
N GLY A 42 12.00 33.66 -25.02
CA GLY A 42 10.89 33.90 -24.09
C GLY A 42 9.76 32.86 -24.17
N VAL A 43 9.51 32.30 -25.36
CA VAL A 43 8.50 31.25 -25.56
C VAL A 43 8.87 29.94 -24.84
N VAL A 44 10.15 29.56 -24.84
CA VAL A 44 10.65 28.37 -24.15
C VAL A 44 10.62 28.57 -22.64
N PHE A 45 10.92 29.79 -22.18
CA PHE A 45 10.81 30.15 -20.77
C PHE A 45 9.36 30.07 -20.27
N ASP A 46 8.40 30.63 -21.01
CA ASP A 46 6.98 30.59 -20.67
C ASP A 46 6.44 29.14 -20.68
N MET A 47 6.91 28.31 -21.61
CA MET A 47 6.61 26.88 -21.62
C MET A 47 7.12 26.19 -20.35
N LEU A 48 8.41 26.33 -20.02
CA LEU A 48 9.00 25.72 -18.82
C LEU A 48 8.33 26.19 -17.52
N LEU A 49 7.93 27.47 -17.46
CA LEU A 49 7.19 28.01 -16.34
C LEU A 49 5.79 27.38 -16.21
N THR A 50 5.14 27.11 -17.35
CA THR A 50 3.83 26.47 -17.40
C THR A 50 3.93 25.02 -16.93
N GLU A 51 4.91 24.27 -17.45
CA GLU A 51 5.23 22.89 -17.03
C GLU A 51 5.53 22.81 -15.52
N TRP A 52 6.29 23.77 -14.96
CA TRP A 52 6.52 23.84 -13.51
C TRP A 52 5.22 24.03 -12.72
N ARG A 53 4.36 24.96 -13.14
CA ARG A 53 3.09 25.25 -12.45
C ARG A 53 2.12 24.08 -12.52
N GLU A 54 2.07 23.39 -13.65
CA GLU A 54 1.26 22.19 -13.83
C GLU A 54 1.77 21.06 -12.93
N LEU A 55 3.09 20.82 -12.90
CA LEU A 55 3.72 19.84 -11.99
C LEU A 55 3.41 20.14 -10.53
N GLU A 56 3.58 21.38 -10.10
CA GLU A 56 3.30 21.81 -8.73
C GLU A 56 1.81 21.66 -8.39
N GLY A 57 0.93 22.08 -9.30
CA GLY A 57 -0.52 21.99 -9.15
C GLY A 57 -1.02 20.56 -9.07
N ASP A 58 -0.53 19.68 -9.95
CA ASP A 58 -0.82 18.24 -9.94
C ASP A 58 -0.36 17.62 -8.62
N PHE A 59 0.88 17.87 -8.21
CA PHE A 59 1.43 17.30 -6.98
C PHE A 59 0.65 17.75 -5.74
N LEU A 60 0.31 19.03 -5.63
CA LEU A 60 -0.45 19.57 -4.50
C LEU A 60 -1.87 19.00 -4.46
N THR A 61 -2.56 18.97 -5.61
CA THR A 61 -3.92 18.42 -5.70
C THR A 61 -3.94 16.94 -5.32
N SER A 62 -3.07 16.13 -5.92
CA SER A 62 -2.99 14.69 -5.61
C SER A 62 -2.58 14.42 -4.16
N THR A 63 -1.66 15.22 -3.60
CA THR A 63 -1.28 15.08 -2.18
C THR A 63 -2.44 15.44 -1.25
N GLN A 64 -3.20 16.47 -1.58
CA GLN A 64 -4.38 16.86 -0.79
C GLN A 64 -5.47 15.78 -0.83
N GLU A 65 -5.74 15.21 -2.00
CA GLU A 65 -6.69 14.09 -2.17
C GLU A 65 -6.24 12.88 -1.36
N LEU A 66 -4.95 12.52 -1.41
CA LEU A 66 -4.40 11.41 -0.62
C LEU A 66 -4.57 11.63 0.88
N PHE A 67 -4.29 12.83 1.39
CA PHE A 67 -4.48 13.13 2.82
C PHE A 67 -5.96 13.22 3.22
N GLN A 68 -6.85 13.61 2.31
CA GLN A 68 -8.29 13.51 2.56
C GLN A 68 -8.72 12.05 2.67
N TRP A 69 -8.24 11.20 1.77
CA TRP A 69 -8.49 9.75 1.81
C TRP A 69 -7.94 9.12 3.10
N GLN A 70 -6.71 9.43 3.50
CA GLN A 70 -6.13 8.97 4.75
C GLN A 70 -6.97 9.38 5.97
N ARG A 71 -7.44 10.63 6.03
CA ARG A 71 -8.29 11.10 7.13
C ARG A 71 -9.64 10.39 7.17
N ALA A 72 -10.25 10.16 6.00
CA ALA A 72 -11.50 9.41 5.90
C ALA A 72 -11.32 7.97 6.41
N GLU A 73 -10.24 7.31 5.99
CA GLU A 73 -9.90 5.96 6.44
C GLU A 73 -9.69 5.88 7.96
N GLN A 74 -8.97 6.84 8.54
CA GLN A 74 -8.78 6.89 10.00
C GLN A 74 -10.10 7.10 10.77
N ALA A 75 -11.01 7.91 10.21
CA ALA A 75 -12.33 8.11 10.80
C ALA A 75 -13.20 6.85 10.72
N GLU A 76 -13.16 6.15 9.58
CA GLU A 76 -13.85 4.88 9.38
C GLU A 76 -13.31 3.80 10.33
N PHE A 77 -11.99 3.64 10.40
CA PHE A 77 -11.35 2.72 11.33
C PHE A 77 -11.75 2.98 12.79
N SER A 78 -11.72 4.25 13.21
CA SER A 78 -12.10 4.65 14.56
C SER A 78 -13.58 4.37 14.85
N GLY A 79 -14.46 4.65 13.90
CA GLY A 79 -15.88 4.36 13.99
C GLY A 79 -16.18 2.86 14.05
N GLY A 80 -15.51 2.07 13.20
CA GLY A 80 -15.59 0.62 13.19
C GLY A 80 -15.12 0.00 14.51
N LEU A 81 -13.97 0.44 15.02
CA LEU A 81 -13.43 0.00 16.31
C LEU A 81 -14.40 0.30 17.46
N HIS A 82 -14.97 1.51 17.49
CA HIS A 82 -15.98 1.87 18.47
C HIS A 82 -17.24 1.00 18.36
N GLY A 83 -17.67 0.67 17.14
CA GLY A 83 -18.77 -0.25 16.89
C GLY A 83 -18.51 -1.66 17.41
N ILE A 84 -17.31 -2.19 17.21
CA ILE A 84 -16.87 -3.49 17.75
C ILE A 84 -16.88 -3.47 19.28
N GLN A 85 -16.25 -2.46 19.89
CA GLN A 85 -16.24 -2.29 21.35
C GLN A 85 -17.66 -2.19 21.93
N SER A 86 -18.53 -1.41 21.30
CA SER A 86 -19.92 -1.26 21.73
C SER A 86 -20.70 -2.57 21.67
N ARG A 87 -20.50 -3.38 20.63
CA ARG A 87 -21.11 -4.72 20.53
C ARG A 87 -20.58 -5.65 21.60
N PHE A 88 -19.28 -5.63 21.87
CA PHE A 88 -18.65 -6.43 22.91
C PHE A 88 -19.18 -6.07 24.31
N VAL A 89 -19.27 -4.78 24.64
CA VAL A 89 -19.84 -4.31 25.91
C VAL A 89 -21.30 -4.74 26.05
N LYS A 90 -22.12 -4.58 25.00
CA LYS A 90 -23.51 -5.04 25.01
C LYS A 90 -23.61 -6.55 25.24
N PHE A 91 -22.70 -7.33 24.65
CA PHE A 91 -22.65 -8.78 24.86
C PHE A 91 -22.31 -9.14 26.31
N LEU A 92 -21.35 -8.46 26.93
CA LEU A 92 -20.97 -8.66 28.33
C LEU A 92 -22.08 -8.27 29.32
N GLN A 93 -22.90 -7.27 28.97
CA GLN A 93 -24.01 -6.80 29.80
C GLN A 93 -25.26 -7.70 29.75
N ARG A 94 -25.24 -8.79 28.95
CA ARG A 94 -26.39 -9.68 28.83
C ARG A 94 -26.75 -10.30 30.19
N PRO A 95 -28.03 -10.25 30.61
CA PRO A 95 -28.45 -10.87 31.87
C PRO A 95 -28.31 -12.39 31.82
N ASP A 96 -28.11 -12.97 33.00
CA ASP A 96 -27.99 -14.41 33.19
C ASP A 96 -29.31 -14.99 33.71
N ASP A 97 -29.81 -16.04 33.05
CA ASP A 97 -31.07 -16.69 33.43
C ASP A 97 -30.88 -17.75 34.53
N LYS A 98 -29.64 -18.07 34.94
CA LYS A 98 -29.36 -19.13 35.91
C LYS A 98 -30.03 -18.90 37.26
N GLN A 99 -30.03 -17.64 37.74
CA GLN A 99 -30.66 -17.31 39.03
C GLN A 99 -32.17 -17.56 39.01
N ARG A 100 -32.86 -17.24 37.90
CA ARG A 100 -34.29 -17.48 37.74
C ARG A 100 -34.64 -18.96 37.87
N GLU A 101 -33.80 -19.85 37.33
CA GLU A 101 -34.00 -21.29 37.41
C GLU A 101 -33.81 -21.82 38.84
N ILE A 102 -32.83 -21.27 39.57
CA ILE A 102 -32.60 -21.59 40.98
C ILE A 102 -33.80 -21.12 41.83
N ASP A 103 -34.24 -19.88 41.65
CA ASP A 103 -35.37 -19.31 42.39
C ASP A 103 -36.66 -20.12 42.15
N ALA A 104 -36.93 -20.50 40.90
CA ALA A 104 -38.07 -21.33 40.55
C ALA A 104 -37.99 -22.73 41.17
N PHE A 105 -36.80 -23.32 41.26
CA PHE A 105 -36.60 -24.60 41.94
C PHE A 105 -36.82 -24.49 43.44
N VAL A 106 -36.23 -23.48 44.08
CA VAL A 106 -36.36 -23.25 45.54
C VAL A 106 -37.82 -23.02 45.90
N GLN A 107 -38.55 -22.23 45.12
CA GLN A 107 -39.98 -22.00 45.32
C GLN A 107 -40.74 -23.33 45.26
N ARG A 108 -40.59 -24.11 44.19
CA ARG A 108 -41.27 -25.42 44.05
C ARG A 108 -40.91 -26.39 45.16
N PHE A 109 -39.66 -26.38 45.61
CA PHE A 109 -39.20 -27.23 46.70
C PHE A 109 -39.85 -26.84 48.02
N ASN A 110 -39.94 -25.55 48.31
CA ASN A 110 -40.58 -25.04 49.52
C ASN A 110 -42.09 -25.28 49.50
N ASP A 111 -42.77 -24.97 48.38
CA ASP A 111 -44.20 -25.20 48.21
C ASP A 111 -44.57 -26.67 48.45
N PHE A 112 -43.82 -27.60 47.84
CA PHE A 112 -44.00 -29.05 48.06
C PHE A 112 -43.85 -29.45 49.53
N SER A 113 -42.92 -28.80 50.22
CA SER A 113 -42.58 -29.11 51.61
C SER A 113 -43.60 -28.56 52.61
N GLU A 114 -44.26 -27.46 52.27
CA GLU A 114 -45.37 -26.89 53.02
C GLU A 114 -46.65 -27.70 52.80
N GLU A 115 -46.91 -28.15 51.57
CA GLU A 115 -48.11 -28.91 51.22
C GLU A 115 -48.05 -30.37 51.74
N TYR A 116 -46.87 -31.01 51.72
CA TYR A 116 -46.70 -32.42 52.09
C TYR A 116 -45.56 -32.67 53.10
N PRO A 117 -45.65 -32.17 54.34
CA PRO A 117 -44.58 -32.26 55.34
C PRO A 117 -44.22 -33.69 55.76
N GLU A 118 -45.20 -34.62 55.76
CA GLU A 118 -44.97 -36.02 56.14
C GLU A 118 -44.26 -36.83 55.04
N MET A 119 -44.43 -36.45 53.77
CA MET A 119 -43.80 -37.13 52.63
C MET A 119 -42.27 -36.98 52.64
N ARG A 120 -41.75 -35.91 53.26
CA ARG A 120 -40.29 -35.69 53.39
C ARG A 120 -39.56 -36.76 54.19
N LYS A 121 -40.26 -37.47 55.08
CA LYS A 121 -39.64 -38.50 55.92
C LYS A 121 -39.41 -39.80 55.14
N GLN A 122 -40.18 -40.02 54.07
CA GLN A 122 -40.10 -41.20 53.22
C GLN A 122 -38.84 -41.17 52.36
N ASP A 123 -38.12 -42.28 52.29
CA ASP A 123 -36.84 -42.36 51.57
C ASP A 123 -37.01 -42.30 50.04
N GLU A 124 -38.13 -42.80 49.52
CA GLU A 124 -38.47 -42.70 48.08
C GLU A 124 -38.63 -41.23 47.65
N THR A 125 -39.36 -40.42 48.44
CA THR A 125 -39.52 -38.98 48.17
C THR A 125 -38.19 -38.25 48.25
N LYS A 126 -37.30 -38.62 49.18
CA LYS A 126 -35.95 -38.03 49.25
C LYS A 126 -35.14 -38.34 47.99
N ALA A 127 -35.18 -39.59 47.52
CA ALA A 127 -34.50 -39.99 46.29
C ALA A 127 -35.00 -39.18 45.07
N GLU A 128 -36.31 -38.94 44.99
CA GLU A 128 -36.90 -38.12 43.94
C GLU A 128 -36.46 -36.64 44.03
N LEU A 129 -36.44 -36.06 45.23
CA LEU A 129 -35.93 -34.70 45.45
C LEU A 129 -34.44 -34.57 45.11
N HIS A 130 -33.63 -35.60 45.41
CA HIS A 130 -32.23 -35.65 44.99
C HIS A 130 -32.10 -35.68 43.47
N GLN A 131 -32.89 -36.50 42.77
CA GLN A 131 -32.90 -36.53 41.31
C GLN A 131 -33.26 -35.15 40.71
N ARG A 132 -34.24 -34.44 41.29
CA ARG A 132 -34.59 -33.08 40.82
C ARG A 132 -33.45 -32.09 40.99
N VAL A 133 -32.62 -32.22 42.03
CA VAL A 133 -31.41 -31.40 42.22
C VAL A 133 -30.37 -31.74 41.16
N ASP A 134 -30.15 -33.01 40.87
CA ASP A 134 -29.23 -33.46 39.83
C ASP A 134 -29.68 -32.96 38.44
N ASP A 135 -30.98 -33.02 38.14
CA ASP A 135 -31.55 -32.49 36.90
C ASP A 135 -31.35 -30.97 36.79
N LEU A 136 -31.53 -30.23 37.90
CA LEU A 136 -31.23 -28.79 37.96
C LEU A 136 -29.75 -28.52 37.70
N GLN A 137 -28.84 -29.31 38.29
CA GLN A 137 -27.41 -29.18 38.07
C GLN A 137 -27.07 -29.37 36.58
N VAL A 138 -27.57 -30.43 35.94
CA VAL A 138 -27.36 -30.68 34.50
C VAL A 138 -27.89 -29.52 33.66
N LYS A 139 -29.07 -29.01 33.99
CA LYS A 139 -29.66 -27.85 33.30
C LYS A 139 -28.77 -26.60 33.41
N LEU A 140 -28.29 -26.28 34.61
CA LEU A 140 -27.41 -25.13 34.85
C LEU A 140 -26.06 -25.29 34.13
N GLN A 141 -25.49 -26.49 34.12
CA GLN A 141 -24.27 -26.80 33.35
C GLN A 141 -24.49 -26.56 31.86
N GLY A 142 -25.60 -27.06 31.29
CA GLY A 142 -25.94 -26.82 29.88
C GLY A 142 -26.11 -25.33 29.54
N MET A 143 -26.63 -24.52 30.48
CA MET A 143 -26.69 -23.06 30.30
C MET A 143 -25.30 -22.41 30.28
N VAL A 144 -24.38 -22.85 31.15
CA VAL A 144 -22.99 -22.37 31.15
C VAL A 144 -22.28 -22.76 29.86
N GLU A 145 -22.45 -23.99 29.40
CA GLU A 145 -21.88 -24.48 28.15
C GLU A 145 -22.42 -23.73 26.94
N SER A 146 -23.73 -23.51 26.87
CA SER A 146 -24.35 -22.69 25.81
C SER A 146 -23.84 -21.25 25.82
N ALA A 147 -23.69 -20.64 26.99
CA ALA A 147 -23.12 -19.31 27.11
C ALA A 147 -21.66 -19.27 26.63
N ARG A 148 -20.86 -20.29 26.99
CA ARG A 148 -19.48 -20.45 26.54
C ARG A 148 -19.39 -20.61 25.02
N ALA A 149 -20.25 -21.44 24.43
CA ALA A 149 -20.30 -21.64 22.99
C ALA A 149 -20.58 -20.32 22.26
N LYS A 150 -21.58 -19.55 22.70
CA LYS A 150 -21.89 -18.23 22.14
C LYS A 150 -20.73 -17.24 22.25
N SER A 151 -19.95 -17.28 23.33
CA SER A 151 -18.75 -16.43 23.48
C SER A 151 -17.64 -16.81 22.51
N LEU A 152 -17.43 -18.11 22.28
CA LEU A 152 -16.46 -18.60 21.30
C LEU A 152 -16.91 -18.30 19.86
N ASP A 153 -18.20 -18.38 19.58
CA ASP A 153 -18.77 -18.02 18.29
C ASP A 153 -18.54 -16.55 17.95
N LEU A 154 -18.79 -15.64 18.91
CA LEU A 154 -18.54 -14.21 18.71
C LEU A 154 -17.05 -13.90 18.48
N LEU A 155 -16.16 -14.58 19.20
CA LEU A 155 -14.71 -14.43 19.01
C LEU A 155 -14.31 -14.87 17.59
N ARG A 156 -14.77 -16.04 17.18
CA ARG A 156 -14.52 -16.57 15.83
C ARG A 156 -15.08 -15.66 14.74
N GLU A 157 -16.32 -15.17 14.89
CA GLU A 157 -16.91 -14.20 13.95
C GLU A 157 -16.06 -12.92 13.84
N THR A 158 -15.49 -12.47 14.96
CA THR A 158 -14.62 -11.28 14.98
C THR A 158 -13.28 -11.57 14.31
N GLU A 159 -12.68 -12.73 14.56
CA GLU A 159 -11.42 -13.16 13.93
C GLU A 159 -11.57 -13.41 12.43
N GLU A 160 -12.67 -14.04 12.00
CA GLU A 160 -12.95 -14.37 10.59
C GLU A 160 -13.47 -13.15 9.80
N SER A 161 -13.71 -12.01 10.44
CA SER A 161 -14.29 -10.83 9.79
C SER A 161 -13.40 -10.19 8.72
N GLY A 162 -12.08 -10.44 8.75
CA GLY A 162 -11.13 -9.86 7.79
C GLY A 162 -11.04 -8.33 7.81
N TRP A 163 -11.65 -7.68 8.82
CA TRP A 163 -11.85 -6.24 8.83
C TRP A 163 -10.55 -5.47 9.00
N VAL A 164 -9.63 -6.00 9.82
CA VAL A 164 -8.31 -5.39 10.05
C VAL A 164 -7.44 -5.58 8.83
N GLU A 165 -7.47 -6.76 8.23
CA GLU A 165 -6.75 -7.11 7.01
C GLU A 165 -7.15 -6.17 5.87
N ALA A 166 -8.45 -5.93 5.68
CA ALA A 166 -8.93 -4.98 4.67
C ALA A 166 -8.42 -3.55 4.91
N HIS A 167 -8.37 -3.07 6.15
CA HIS A 167 -7.80 -1.75 6.46
C HIS A 167 -6.28 -1.70 6.21
N VAL A 168 -5.56 -2.79 6.48
CA VAL A 168 -4.13 -2.89 6.17
C VAL A 168 -3.91 -2.77 4.66
N ASP A 169 -4.74 -3.43 3.84
CA ASP A 169 -4.66 -3.34 2.38
C ASP A 169 -4.91 -1.91 1.89
N VAL A 170 -5.90 -1.22 2.46
CA VAL A 170 -6.19 0.19 2.12
C VAL A 170 -5.01 1.10 2.49
N VAL A 171 -4.46 0.95 3.70
CA VAL A 171 -3.28 1.73 4.13
C VAL A 171 -2.07 1.44 3.25
N ALA A 172 -1.86 0.17 2.87
CA ALA A 172 -0.78 -0.19 1.98
C ALA A 172 -0.95 0.45 0.59
N ALA A 173 -2.18 0.53 0.08
CA ALA A 173 -2.49 1.21 -1.17
C ALA A 173 -2.26 2.73 -1.07
N GLN A 174 -2.58 3.37 0.07
CA GLN A 174 -2.28 4.77 0.34
C GLN A 174 -0.77 5.05 0.33
N VAL A 175 0.02 4.21 1.00
CA VAL A 175 1.49 4.32 1.03
C VAL A 175 2.08 4.16 -0.38
N GLN A 176 1.59 3.17 -1.13
CA GLN A 176 2.00 2.99 -2.52
C GLN A 176 1.66 4.21 -3.38
N HIS A 177 0.48 4.80 -3.21
CA HIS A 177 0.09 6.01 -3.92
C HIS A 177 1.02 7.19 -3.60
N LEU A 178 1.40 7.36 -2.32
CA LEU A 178 2.37 8.38 -1.89
C LEU A 178 3.72 8.21 -2.60
N VAL A 179 4.24 6.97 -2.62
CA VAL A 179 5.52 6.67 -3.28
C VAL A 179 5.46 6.94 -4.78
N ARG A 180 4.38 6.53 -5.46
CA ARG A 180 4.19 6.81 -6.89
C ARG A 180 4.17 8.30 -7.17
N LEU A 181 3.48 9.09 -6.32
CA LEU A 181 3.38 10.53 -6.47
C LEU A 181 4.76 11.20 -6.32
N GLU A 182 5.56 10.76 -5.36
CA GLU A 182 6.90 11.29 -5.13
C GLU A 182 7.86 10.93 -6.28
N VAL A 183 7.76 9.72 -6.82
CA VAL A 183 8.53 9.31 -8.01
C VAL A 183 8.13 10.11 -9.25
N LYS A 184 6.82 10.35 -9.46
CA LYS A 184 6.32 11.21 -10.54
C LYS A 184 6.89 12.63 -10.41
N ARG A 185 6.86 13.21 -9.21
CA ARG A 185 7.42 14.54 -8.91
C ARG A 185 8.91 14.60 -9.20
N TYR A 186 9.69 13.63 -8.72
CA TYR A 186 11.13 13.58 -8.93
C TYR A 186 11.49 13.44 -10.42
N HIS A 187 10.78 12.57 -11.14
CA HIS A 187 11.00 12.37 -12.56
C HIS A 187 10.69 13.63 -13.36
N ALA A 188 9.51 14.24 -13.13
CA ALA A 188 9.10 15.46 -13.81
C ALA A 188 10.03 16.63 -13.49
N ALA A 189 10.49 16.78 -12.24
CA ALA A 189 11.48 17.79 -11.86
C ALA A 189 12.84 17.56 -12.56
N SER A 190 13.26 16.30 -12.70
CA SER A 190 14.51 15.93 -13.39
C SER A 190 14.43 16.18 -14.91
N GLN A 191 13.24 16.00 -15.50
CA GLN A 191 12.98 16.30 -16.91
C GLN A 191 12.98 17.81 -17.12
N LEU A 192 12.22 18.57 -16.32
CA LEU A 192 12.18 20.03 -16.37
C LEU A 192 13.57 20.65 -16.22
N LEU A 193 14.38 20.14 -15.27
CA LEU A 193 15.74 20.62 -15.07
C LEU A 193 16.64 20.32 -16.28
N SER A 194 16.50 19.14 -16.87
CA SER A 194 17.20 18.78 -18.11
C SER A 194 16.81 19.76 -19.23
N ASP A 195 15.51 19.94 -19.46
CA ASP A 195 14.99 20.78 -20.53
C ASP A 195 15.42 22.25 -20.37
N PHE A 196 15.45 22.74 -19.13
CA PHE A 196 16.03 24.04 -18.79
C PHE A 196 17.51 24.16 -19.18
N TYR A 197 18.36 23.19 -18.81
CA TYR A 197 19.79 23.24 -19.14
C TYR A 197 20.05 23.10 -20.64
N PHE A 198 19.31 22.24 -21.34
CA PHE A 198 19.43 22.08 -22.79
C PHE A 198 18.96 23.32 -23.56
N ALA A 199 17.89 23.97 -23.10
CA ALA A 199 17.44 25.26 -23.62
C ALA A 199 18.49 26.36 -23.36
N ALA A 200 19.05 26.43 -22.16
CA ALA A 200 20.09 27.38 -21.78
C ALA A 200 21.38 27.23 -22.60
N MET A 201 21.74 26.00 -22.98
CA MET A 201 22.91 25.70 -23.82
C MET A 201 22.64 25.83 -25.33
N GLY A 202 21.39 26.10 -25.74
CA GLY A 202 21.01 26.20 -27.16
C GLY A 202 21.11 24.88 -27.94
N ALA A 203 21.17 23.74 -27.24
CA ALA A 203 21.38 22.41 -27.83
C ALA A 203 20.08 21.74 -28.35
N GLY A 204 18.94 22.45 -28.28
CA GLY A 204 17.61 21.91 -28.59
C GLY A 204 17.06 21.05 -27.44
N LEU A 205 15.74 20.87 -27.38
CA LEU A 205 15.09 20.05 -26.36
C LEU A 205 15.52 18.57 -26.52
N PRO A 206 15.99 17.92 -25.43
CA PRO A 206 16.36 16.51 -25.47
C PRO A 206 15.12 15.63 -25.67
N GLU A 207 15.33 14.40 -26.16
CA GLU A 207 14.26 13.41 -26.25
C GLU A 207 13.69 13.12 -24.86
N ALA A 208 12.36 13.16 -24.72
CA ALA A 208 11.69 13.00 -23.44
C ALA A 208 12.13 11.70 -22.76
N LYS A 209 12.57 11.77 -21.50
CA LYS A 209 12.90 10.57 -20.75
C LYS A 209 11.65 9.67 -20.68
N PRO A 210 11.83 8.33 -20.82
CA PRO A 210 10.70 7.43 -20.68
C PRO A 210 10.08 7.59 -19.29
N SER A 211 8.75 7.61 -19.24
CA SER A 211 7.98 7.69 -17.98
C SER A 211 8.53 6.70 -16.95
N PRO A 212 8.59 7.08 -15.67
CA PRO A 212 9.04 6.17 -14.64
C PRO A 212 8.13 4.93 -14.60
N PRO A 213 8.69 3.75 -14.31
CA PRO A 213 7.91 2.52 -14.22
C PRO A 213 6.84 2.66 -13.13
N THR A 214 5.66 2.11 -13.39
CA THR A 214 4.56 2.12 -12.42
C THR A 214 4.92 1.21 -11.26
N ILE A 215 5.18 1.78 -10.08
CA ILE A 215 5.47 0.97 -8.89
C ILE A 215 4.17 0.31 -8.44
N ASN A 216 4.05 -0.98 -8.75
CA ASN A 216 3.01 -1.87 -8.25
C ASN A 216 3.58 -2.74 -7.12
N ALA A 217 3.50 -2.24 -5.89
CA ALA A 217 4.03 -2.96 -4.72
C ALA A 217 3.06 -4.00 -4.15
N LEU A 218 1.76 -3.85 -4.44
CA LEU A 218 0.71 -4.75 -3.97
C LEU A 218 0.39 -5.87 -4.97
N ASP A 219 0.54 -5.61 -6.26
CA ASP A 219 0.48 -6.65 -7.27
C ASP A 219 1.88 -7.25 -7.42
N GLY A 220 2.07 -8.50 -7.01
CA GLY A 220 3.34 -9.24 -7.12
C GLY A 220 3.79 -9.54 -8.57
N GLN A 221 3.35 -8.75 -9.54
CA GLN A 221 3.85 -8.79 -10.90
C GLN A 221 4.90 -7.70 -11.05
N GLU A 222 6.16 -8.10 -10.88
CA GLU A 222 7.29 -7.37 -11.42
C GLU A 222 7.02 -7.14 -12.92
N GLU A 223 6.67 -5.92 -13.31
CA GLU A 223 6.63 -5.53 -14.72
C GLU A 223 8.04 -5.72 -15.27
N GLN A 224 8.23 -6.84 -15.99
CA GLN A 224 9.47 -7.15 -16.68
C GLN A 224 9.82 -5.97 -17.58
N GLN A 225 10.95 -5.34 -17.28
CA GLN A 225 11.54 -4.30 -18.10
C GLN A 225 11.56 -4.77 -19.56
N ALA A 226 10.92 -4.02 -20.44
CA ALA A 226 11.07 -4.18 -21.87
C ALA A 226 12.55 -3.90 -22.21
N GLU A 227 13.31 -4.98 -22.36
CA GLU A 227 14.70 -4.97 -22.81
C GLU A 227 14.73 -4.26 -24.17
N VAL A 228 15.35 -3.08 -24.23
CA VAL A 228 15.58 -2.35 -25.49
C VAL A 228 16.47 -3.23 -26.37
N PRO A 229 16.01 -3.70 -27.55
CA PRO A 229 16.79 -4.63 -28.34
C PRO A 229 17.99 -3.92 -28.97
N ASP A 230 19.20 -4.39 -28.61
CA ASP A 230 20.49 -3.94 -29.15
C ASP A 230 20.51 -4.00 -30.70
N PRO A 231 20.85 -2.90 -31.39
CA PRO A 231 20.85 -2.84 -32.86
C PRO A 231 21.84 -3.79 -33.54
N LYS A 232 22.77 -4.41 -32.81
CA LYS A 232 23.74 -5.36 -33.37
C LYS A 232 23.16 -6.74 -33.70
N ALA A 233 21.98 -7.11 -33.18
CA ALA A 233 21.34 -8.39 -33.51
C ALA A 233 20.73 -8.40 -34.93
N LYS A 234 20.20 -7.26 -35.40
CA LYS A 234 19.58 -7.15 -36.75
C LYS A 234 20.61 -7.24 -37.89
N ALA A 235 21.87 -6.88 -37.64
CA ALA A 235 22.94 -6.99 -38.64
C ALA A 235 23.36 -8.44 -38.92
N LYS A 236 23.36 -9.31 -37.89
CA LYS A 236 23.70 -10.74 -38.08
C LYS A 236 22.59 -11.53 -38.77
N ALA A 237 21.32 -11.12 -38.63
CA ALA A 237 20.21 -11.77 -39.33
C ALA A 237 20.20 -11.46 -40.85
N LYS A 238 20.59 -10.25 -41.26
CA LYS A 238 20.67 -9.90 -42.70
C LYS A 238 21.86 -10.52 -43.44
N ALA A 239 22.93 -10.91 -42.74
CA ALA A 239 24.10 -11.54 -43.35
C ALA A 239 23.92 -13.05 -43.63
N LYS A 240 22.92 -13.71 -43.01
CA LYS A 240 22.58 -15.11 -43.28
C LYS A 240 21.52 -15.31 -44.37
N ALA A 241 20.94 -14.23 -44.88
CA ALA A 241 19.87 -14.24 -45.87
C ALA A 241 20.33 -13.79 -47.27
N LYS A 242 21.64 -13.78 -47.54
CA LYS A 242 22.20 -13.45 -48.86
C LYS A 242 23.17 -14.52 -49.32
#